data_AF-A0A931PH49-F1
#
_entry.id   AF-A0A931PH49-F1
#
_cell.length_a   1.000
_cell.length_b   1.000
_cell.length_c   1.000
_cell.angle_alpha   90.00
_cell.angle_beta   90.00
_cell.angle_gamma   90.00
#
_symmetry.space_group_name_H-M   'P 1'
#
loop_
_entity.id
_entity.type
_entity.pdbx_description
1 polymer ?
#
loop_
_entity_poly.entity_id
_entity_poly.type
_entity_poly.pdbx_seq_one_letter_code
_entity_poly.pdbx_strand_id
1 'polypeptide(L)'
;MTASNVRYATHGLQVDAKPKRSPLAGWFGRRADDSPDNLPEMDVGAGVSRALRLASRAQSMGAPDGRRDAIREALHAIETALFTIDQVRDLIEQAYDLALSARETTDAAARSLLAESYDEIRLEMTKVADDVGADGSPLVGRQRNHIDVRLGGQALYTISAVRLDPSAKGLDLTPPRGAFEDDEEVNVTLEELDRALQKADRAAVSYCRDARFLIARLELEDRASA
;
A
#
# COMPACT_ATOMS: atom_id res chain seq x y z
N MET A 1 -56.68 8.16 0.16
CA MET A 1 -57.32 8.27 -1.16
C MET A 1 -56.47 7.53 -2.17
N THR A 2 -57.00 6.37 -2.61
CA THR A 2 -56.88 5.73 -3.95
C THR A 2 -55.47 5.49 -4.53
N ALA A 3 -54.87 4.30 -4.40
CA ALA A 3 -55.15 3.00 -5.06
C ALA A 3 -54.83 2.97 -6.56
N SER A 4 -53.84 2.15 -6.96
CA SER A 4 -54.02 1.23 -8.09
C SER A 4 -52.94 0.15 -8.14
N ASN A 5 -53.37 -1.08 -7.92
CA ASN A 5 -52.70 -2.33 -8.26
C ASN A 5 -52.85 -2.58 -9.77
N VAL A 6 -51.83 -3.14 -10.42
CA VAL A 6 -52.08 -4.10 -11.51
C VAL A 6 -51.12 -5.28 -11.36
N ARG A 7 -51.73 -6.44 -11.09
CA ARG A 7 -51.17 -7.78 -11.21
C ARG A 7 -51.47 -8.27 -12.64
N TYR A 8 -50.54 -8.98 -13.25
CA TYR A 8 -50.88 -10.11 -14.12
C TYR A 8 -50.06 -11.32 -13.70
N ALA A 9 -50.75 -12.44 -13.59
CA ALA A 9 -50.27 -13.72 -13.12
C ALA A 9 -50.49 -14.79 -14.21
N THR A 10 -49.88 -15.95 -13.99
CA THR A 10 -50.20 -17.29 -14.55
C THR A 10 -49.74 -17.52 -15.99
N HIS A 11 -49.25 -18.68 -16.44
CA HIS A 11 -49.05 -20.07 -15.95
C HIS A 11 -47.99 -20.70 -16.89
N GLY A 12 -47.23 -21.76 -16.60
CA GLY A 12 -47.20 -22.71 -15.50
C GLY A 12 -46.27 -23.89 -15.85
N LEU A 13 -46.13 -24.79 -14.86
CA LEU A 13 -45.86 -26.25 -14.95
C LEU A 13 -44.45 -26.69 -15.44
N GLN A 14 -43.75 -27.66 -14.85
CA GLN A 14 -43.89 -28.45 -13.62
C GLN A 14 -42.58 -29.28 -13.44
N VAL A 15 -42.26 -29.57 -12.18
CA VAL A 15 -41.47 -30.68 -11.56
C VAL A 15 -40.45 -31.47 -12.40
N ASP A 16 -39.26 -31.70 -11.84
CA ASP A 16 -38.96 -33.05 -11.34
C ASP A 16 -37.83 -33.15 -10.31
N ALA A 17 -37.94 -34.18 -9.48
CA ALA A 17 -37.33 -34.34 -8.17
C ALA A 17 -35.87 -34.84 -8.17
N LYS A 18 -35.19 -34.55 -7.05
CA LYS A 18 -33.86 -35.09 -6.64
C LYS A 18 -33.83 -36.63 -6.62
N PRO A 19 -32.61 -37.21 -6.68
CA PRO A 19 -32.18 -37.92 -5.47
C PRO A 19 -30.75 -37.58 -5.01
N LYS A 20 -30.61 -37.49 -3.69
CA LYS A 20 -29.36 -37.48 -2.93
C LYS A 20 -28.68 -38.85 -3.10
N ARG A 21 -27.36 -38.89 -3.35
CA ARG A 21 -26.52 -40.07 -3.08
C ARG A 21 -25.24 -39.68 -2.37
N SER A 22 -24.93 -40.49 -1.36
CA SER A 22 -23.99 -40.36 -0.26
C SER A 22 -22.52 -40.56 -0.66
N PRO A 23 -21.56 -40.05 0.15
CA PRO A 23 -20.17 -40.49 0.12
C PRO A 23 -20.03 -41.83 0.86
N LEU A 24 -19.00 -42.62 0.54
CA LEU A 24 -18.63 -43.93 1.10
C LEU A 24 -19.22 -45.16 0.38
N ALA A 25 -18.61 -45.55 -0.74
CA ALA A 25 -18.48 -46.95 -1.17
C ALA A 25 -17.41 -47.03 -2.27
N GLY A 26 -16.34 -47.81 -2.04
CA GLY A 26 -15.33 -48.06 -3.09
C GLY A 26 -13.90 -48.33 -2.61
N TRP A 27 -13.71 -48.89 -1.42
CA TRP A 27 -12.47 -49.61 -1.08
C TRP A 27 -12.73 -51.09 -1.38
N PHE A 28 -11.80 -51.75 -2.07
CA PHE A 28 -11.81 -53.15 -2.56
C PHE A 28 -12.23 -53.36 -4.02
N GLY A 29 -11.25 -53.64 -4.88
CA GLY A 29 -11.49 -54.11 -6.24
C GLY A 29 -10.27 -54.08 -7.16
N ARG A 30 -9.10 -54.55 -6.71
CA ARG A 30 -7.95 -54.80 -7.61
C ARG A 30 -8.12 -56.20 -8.22
N ARG A 31 -8.54 -56.28 -9.48
CA ARG A 31 -8.33 -57.45 -10.34
C ARG A 31 -7.44 -57.01 -11.48
N ALA A 32 -6.25 -57.60 -11.52
CA ALA A 32 -5.35 -57.54 -12.65
C ALA A 32 -5.98 -58.34 -13.79
N ASP A 33 -6.17 -57.69 -14.93
CA ASP A 33 -6.35 -58.37 -16.21
C ASP A 33 -5.12 -57.99 -17.05
N ASP A 34 -4.31 -59.00 -17.31
CA ASP A 34 -3.03 -58.91 -18.00
C ASP A 34 -3.31 -59.24 -19.47
N SER A 35 -3.66 -58.21 -20.24
CA SER A 35 -3.84 -58.27 -21.69
C SER A 35 -2.70 -57.50 -22.35
N PRO A 36 -1.89 -58.11 -23.24
CA PRO A 36 -0.66 -57.51 -23.78
C PRO A 36 -0.86 -56.37 -24.80
N ASP A 37 -2.04 -55.76 -24.88
CA ASP A 37 -2.37 -54.69 -25.84
C ASP A 37 -2.93 -53.41 -25.21
N ASN A 38 -2.83 -53.25 -23.89
CA ASN A 38 -3.19 -51.98 -23.24
C ASN A 38 -1.97 -51.08 -23.12
N LEU A 39 -1.61 -50.40 -24.21
CA LEU A 39 -0.88 -49.14 -24.07
C LEU A 39 -1.78 -48.20 -23.25
N PRO A 40 -1.29 -47.62 -22.14
CA PRO A 40 -2.10 -46.70 -21.35
C PRO A 40 -2.58 -45.58 -22.27
N GLU A 41 -3.90 -45.48 -22.45
CA GLU A 41 -4.53 -44.42 -23.23
C GLU A 41 -4.09 -43.10 -22.60
N MET A 42 -3.12 -42.45 -23.25
CA MET A 42 -2.50 -41.24 -22.74
C MET A 42 -3.55 -40.15 -22.82
N ASP A 43 -4.14 -39.79 -21.69
CA ASP A 43 -5.12 -38.72 -21.58
C ASP A 43 -4.46 -37.39 -21.97
N VAL A 44 -4.58 -37.07 -23.27
CA VAL A 44 -4.03 -35.86 -23.88
C VAL A 44 -4.67 -34.63 -23.26
N GLY A 45 -5.94 -34.69 -22.83
CA GLY A 45 -6.64 -33.59 -22.17
C GLY A 45 -6.07 -33.27 -20.78
N ALA A 46 -5.82 -34.30 -19.98
CA ALA A 46 -5.12 -34.16 -18.70
C ALA A 46 -3.65 -33.76 -18.89
N GLY A 47 -2.99 -34.26 -19.93
CA GLY A 47 -1.62 -33.90 -20.31
C GLY A 47 -1.49 -32.43 -20.68
N VAL A 48 -2.38 -31.92 -21.55
CA VAL A 48 -2.44 -30.51 -21.96
C VAL A 48 -2.82 -29.62 -20.78
N SER A 49 -3.78 -30.01 -19.94
CA SER A 49 -4.15 -29.24 -18.74
C SER A 49 -3.03 -29.18 -17.69
N ARG A 50 -2.14 -30.18 -17.68
CA ARG A 50 -0.94 -30.21 -16.82
C ARG A 50 0.19 -29.40 -17.43
N ALA A 51 0.38 -29.48 -18.75
CA ALA A 51 1.34 -28.67 -19.51
C ALA A 51 1.00 -27.18 -19.44
N LEU A 52 -0.28 -26.81 -19.58
CA LEU A 52 -0.76 -25.43 -19.43
C LEU A 52 -0.56 -24.91 -18.00
N ARG A 53 -0.80 -25.74 -16.97
CA ARG A 53 -0.50 -25.38 -15.57
C ARG A 53 0.98 -25.24 -15.28
N LEU A 54 1.82 -26.04 -15.94
CA LEU A 54 3.28 -25.93 -15.84
C LEU A 54 3.79 -24.70 -16.61
N ALA A 55 3.24 -24.41 -17.78
CA ALA A 55 3.55 -23.23 -18.58
C ALA A 55 3.09 -21.94 -17.89
N SER A 56 1.89 -21.92 -17.29
CA SER A 56 1.41 -20.80 -16.49
C SER A 56 2.22 -20.64 -15.20
N ARG A 57 2.70 -21.76 -14.59
CA ARG A 57 3.64 -21.70 -13.48
C ARG A 57 5.00 -21.15 -13.91
N ALA A 58 5.52 -21.56 -15.06
CA ALA A 58 6.77 -21.06 -15.62
C ALA A 58 6.68 -19.57 -16.00
N GLN A 59 5.51 -19.09 -16.47
CA GLN A 59 5.25 -17.66 -16.69
C GLN A 59 5.04 -16.88 -15.37
N SER A 60 4.45 -17.50 -14.35
CA SER A 60 4.28 -16.89 -13.02
C SER A 60 5.58 -16.87 -12.19
N MET A 61 6.50 -17.79 -12.48
CA MET A 61 7.89 -17.78 -12.04
C MET A 61 8.65 -16.87 -12.99
N GLY A 62 8.33 -15.58 -12.95
CA GLY A 62 8.88 -14.57 -13.85
C GLY A 62 10.38 -14.74 -14.03
N ALA A 63 10.83 -14.54 -15.27
CA ALA A 63 12.24 -14.50 -15.62
C ALA A 63 13.04 -13.73 -14.56
N PRO A 64 14.27 -14.15 -14.21
CA PRO A 64 15.09 -13.50 -13.19
C PRO A 64 15.18 -11.98 -13.36
N ASP A 65 15.09 -11.49 -14.59
CA ASP A 65 15.09 -10.06 -14.94
C ASP A 65 13.88 -9.31 -14.35
N GLY A 66 12.66 -9.84 -14.44
CA GLY A 66 11.47 -9.17 -13.91
C GLY A 66 11.43 -9.06 -12.38
N ARG A 67 12.15 -9.93 -11.66
CA ARG A 67 12.31 -9.82 -10.19
C ARG A 67 13.27 -8.71 -9.82
N ARG A 68 14.40 -8.64 -10.52
CA ARG A 68 15.38 -7.56 -10.33
C ARG A 68 14.74 -6.20 -10.60
N ASP A 69 13.99 -6.10 -11.69
CA ASP A 69 13.30 -4.88 -12.07
C ASP A 69 12.31 -4.44 -10.99
N ALA A 70 11.49 -5.36 -10.46
CA ALA A 70 10.57 -5.05 -9.36
C ALA A 70 11.28 -4.59 -8.07
N ILE A 71 12.43 -5.20 -7.73
CA ILE A 71 13.23 -4.76 -6.58
C ILE A 71 13.81 -3.36 -6.82
N ARG A 72 14.32 -3.09 -8.03
CA ARG A 72 14.88 -1.77 -8.40
C ARG A 72 13.81 -0.68 -8.41
N GLU A 73 12.63 -0.97 -8.94
CA GLU A 73 11.49 -0.05 -8.92
C GLU A 73 11.05 0.28 -7.48
N ALA A 74 10.99 -0.74 -6.61
CA ALA A 74 10.69 -0.53 -5.20
C ALA A 74 11.75 0.30 -4.48
N LEU A 75 13.05 0.08 -4.77
CA LEU A 75 14.14 0.88 -4.22
C LEU A 75 14.07 2.33 -4.69
N HIS A 76 13.76 2.57 -5.96
CA HIS A 76 13.56 3.91 -6.49
C HIS A 76 12.38 4.62 -5.81
N ALA A 77 11.25 3.93 -5.64
CA ALA A 77 10.10 4.48 -4.92
C ALA A 77 10.43 4.83 -3.45
N ILE A 78 11.25 4.01 -2.78
CA ILE A 78 11.77 4.29 -1.43
C ILE A 78 12.68 5.53 -1.43
N GLU A 79 13.58 5.67 -2.40
CA GLU A 79 14.47 6.82 -2.52
C GLU A 79 13.67 8.12 -2.68
N THR A 80 12.71 8.15 -3.61
CA THR A 80 11.81 9.31 -3.78
C THR A 80 11.03 9.59 -2.49
N ALA A 81 10.54 8.56 -1.80
CA ALA A 81 9.83 8.74 -0.53
C ALA A 81 10.72 9.33 0.58
N LEU A 82 11.98 8.92 0.67
CA LEU A 82 12.95 9.49 1.61
C LEU A 82 13.23 10.95 1.29
N PHE A 83 13.42 11.30 0.02
CA PHE A 83 13.59 12.69 -0.39
C PHE A 83 12.40 13.58 0.01
N THR A 84 11.17 13.10 -0.19
CA THR A 84 9.97 13.82 0.25
C THR A 84 9.91 13.96 1.78
N ILE A 85 10.29 12.92 2.53
CA ILE A 85 10.32 12.98 3.98
C ILE A 85 11.29 14.06 4.46
N ASP A 86 12.46 14.18 3.84
CA ASP A 86 13.44 15.21 4.16
C ASP A 86 12.88 16.61 3.89
N GLN A 87 12.23 16.82 2.73
CA GLN A 87 11.56 18.10 2.43
C GLN A 87 10.47 18.45 3.44
N VAL A 88 9.63 17.48 3.82
CA VAL A 88 8.58 17.69 4.83
C VAL A 88 9.19 17.98 6.19
N ARG A 89 10.29 17.32 6.55
CA ARG A 89 11.02 17.58 7.79
C ARG A 89 11.56 19.00 7.84
N ASP A 90 12.18 19.48 6.76
CA ASP A 90 12.68 20.86 6.68
C ASP A 90 11.54 21.88 6.86
N LEU A 91 10.34 21.60 6.33
CA LEU A 91 9.16 22.44 6.54
C LEU A 91 8.66 22.37 7.99
N ILE A 92 8.69 21.20 8.64
CA ILE A 92 8.30 21.06 10.05
C ILE A 92 9.25 21.85 10.95
N GLU A 93 10.56 21.79 10.69
CA GLU A 93 11.56 22.54 11.44
C GLU A 93 11.37 24.06 11.27
N GLN A 94 11.11 24.54 10.04
CA GLN A 94 10.78 25.96 9.81
C GLN A 94 9.50 26.40 10.54
N ALA A 95 8.44 25.57 10.51
CA ALA A 95 7.21 25.83 11.27
C ALA A 95 7.45 25.87 12.79
N TYR A 96 8.36 25.02 13.28
CA TYR A 96 8.75 24.98 14.69
C TYR A 96 9.43 26.30 15.11
N ASP A 97 10.34 26.81 14.29
CA ASP A 97 11.00 28.10 14.54
C ASP A 97 10.00 29.27 14.57
N LEU A 98 8.97 29.26 13.72
CA LEU A 98 7.90 30.26 13.75
C LEU A 98 7.07 30.18 15.03
N ALA A 99 6.69 28.98 15.44
CA ALA A 99 5.93 28.78 16.68
C ALA A 99 6.76 29.15 17.93
N LEU A 100 8.06 28.84 17.95
CA LEU A 100 8.98 29.31 18.99
C LEU A 100 9.06 30.83 19.04
N SER A 101 9.20 31.47 17.87
CA SER A 101 9.23 32.93 17.76
C SER A 101 7.93 33.57 18.25
N ALA A 102 6.78 32.95 17.97
CA ALA A 102 5.49 33.42 18.46
C ALA A 102 5.40 33.35 19.98
N ARG A 103 5.93 32.29 20.59
CA ARG A 103 6.00 32.11 22.05
C ARG A 103 6.80 33.22 22.74
N GLU A 104 7.88 33.67 22.11
CA GLU A 104 8.78 34.71 22.64
C GLU A 104 8.28 36.13 22.38
N THR A 105 7.36 36.30 21.44
CA THR A 105 6.77 37.58 21.06
C THR A 105 5.64 37.94 22.03
N THR A 106 5.49 39.20 22.44
CA THR A 106 4.38 39.66 23.30
C THR A 106 3.35 40.51 22.56
N ASP A 107 3.71 41.04 21.38
CA ASP A 107 2.80 41.81 20.54
C ASP A 107 1.85 40.89 19.76
N ALA A 108 0.55 41.08 19.95
CA ALA A 108 -0.48 40.25 19.33
C ALA A 108 -0.49 40.37 17.79
N ALA A 109 -0.21 41.56 17.25
CA ALA A 109 -0.17 41.76 15.81
C ALA A 109 1.00 40.98 15.18
N ALA A 110 2.18 41.02 15.79
CA ALA A 110 3.32 40.22 15.36
C ALA A 110 3.08 38.70 15.48
N ARG A 111 2.42 38.23 16.55
CA ARG A 111 2.04 36.81 16.68
C ARG A 111 1.09 36.36 15.56
N SER A 112 0.13 37.20 15.19
CA SER A 112 -0.80 36.91 14.09
C SER A 112 -0.09 36.71 12.76
N LEU A 113 0.95 37.49 12.45
CA LEU A 113 1.74 37.34 11.23
C LEU A 113 2.54 36.02 11.24
N LEU A 114 3.09 35.64 12.40
CA LEU A 114 3.79 34.36 12.55
C LEU A 114 2.84 33.17 12.38
N ALA A 115 1.60 33.28 12.88
CA ALA A 115 0.57 32.27 12.68
C ALA A 115 0.17 32.12 11.21
N GLU A 116 0.06 33.23 10.47
CA GLU A 116 -0.18 33.21 9.03
C GLU A 116 0.95 32.48 8.29
N SER A 117 2.21 32.85 8.56
CA SER A 117 3.37 32.15 7.98
C SER A 117 3.43 30.66 8.36
N TYR A 118 3.02 30.30 9.57
CA TYR A 118 2.89 28.90 9.98
C TYR A 118 1.86 28.15 9.12
N ASP A 119 0.67 28.73 8.89
CA ASP A 119 -0.34 28.07 8.04
C ASP A 119 0.09 28.01 6.57
N GLU A 120 0.84 29.00 6.08
CA GLU A 120 1.46 28.95 4.75
C GLU A 120 2.40 27.75 4.61
N ILE A 121 3.30 27.54 5.58
CA ILE A 121 4.19 26.37 5.60
C ILE A 121 3.37 25.06 5.66
N ARG A 122 2.31 25.05 6.46
CA ARG A 122 1.40 23.89 6.56
C ARG A 122 0.76 23.58 5.21
N LEU A 123 0.32 24.59 4.46
CA LEU A 123 -0.21 24.42 3.11
C LEU A 123 0.88 23.98 2.13
N GLU A 124 2.12 24.45 2.27
CA GLU A 124 3.25 24.01 1.45
C GLU A 124 3.56 22.51 1.64
N MET A 125 3.48 21.99 2.86
CA MET A 125 3.59 20.55 3.12
C MET A 125 2.55 19.73 2.34
N THR A 126 1.34 20.30 2.15
CA THR A 126 0.31 19.64 1.34
C THR A 126 0.72 19.57 -0.12
N LYS A 127 1.31 20.64 -0.67
CA LYS A 127 1.80 20.66 -2.05
C LYS A 127 2.93 19.65 -2.26
N VAL A 128 3.94 19.67 -1.39
CA VAL A 128 5.03 18.68 -1.42
C VAL A 128 4.50 17.24 -1.35
N ALA A 129 3.50 16.99 -0.50
CA ALA A 129 2.87 15.67 -0.38
C ALA A 129 2.02 15.27 -1.61
N ASP A 130 1.46 16.23 -2.35
CA ASP A 130 0.63 15.98 -3.53
C ASP A 130 1.48 15.86 -4.82
N ASP A 131 2.57 16.62 -4.94
CA ASP A 131 3.45 16.65 -6.13
C ASP A 131 4.14 15.30 -6.39
N VAL A 132 4.49 14.58 -5.33
CA VAL A 132 5.10 13.23 -5.41
C VAL A 132 4.17 12.20 -6.08
N GLY A 133 2.85 12.45 -6.02
CA GLY A 133 1.85 11.62 -6.69
C GLY A 133 1.89 11.74 -8.22
N ALA A 134 2.45 12.82 -8.78
CA ALA A 134 2.59 13.00 -10.23
C ALA A 134 3.84 12.28 -10.78
N ASP A 135 4.92 12.27 -10.01
CA ASP A 135 6.23 11.71 -10.43
C ASP A 135 6.45 10.25 -9.99
N GLY A 136 5.49 9.65 -9.28
CA GLY A 136 5.34 8.20 -9.23
C GLY A 136 5.91 7.48 -8.00
N SER A 137 6.09 8.12 -6.84
CA SER A 137 6.26 7.35 -5.59
C SER A 137 4.93 7.12 -4.90
N PRO A 138 4.38 5.89 -4.92
CA PRO A 138 3.13 5.61 -4.23
C PRO A 138 3.32 5.54 -2.71
N LEU A 139 4.54 5.61 -2.17
CA LEU A 139 4.76 5.31 -0.75
C LEU A 139 4.43 6.48 0.18
N VAL A 140 4.48 7.72 -0.32
CA VAL A 140 4.22 8.93 0.48
C VAL A 140 3.17 9.81 -0.19
N GLY A 141 2.62 10.76 0.56
CA GLY A 141 1.65 11.70 0.03
C GLY A 141 0.19 11.32 0.25
N ARG A 142 -0.74 12.08 -0.35
CA ARG A 142 -2.18 11.89 -0.12
C ARG A 142 -2.74 10.64 -0.80
N GLN A 143 -2.31 10.36 -2.02
CA GLN A 143 -2.73 9.22 -2.84
C GLN A 143 -1.78 8.01 -2.72
N ARG A 144 -1.28 7.77 -1.50
CA ARG A 144 -0.31 6.70 -1.25
C ARG A 144 -0.91 5.28 -1.32
N ASN A 145 -0.14 4.34 -1.87
CA ASN A 145 -0.38 2.89 -1.94
C ASN A 145 0.85 2.11 -1.45
N HIS A 146 0.62 0.95 -0.85
CA HIS A 146 1.72 0.04 -0.54
C HIS A 146 2.31 -0.55 -1.83
N ILE A 147 3.58 -0.93 -1.78
CA ILE A 147 4.25 -1.64 -2.89
C ILE A 147 4.45 -3.09 -2.48
N ASP A 148 4.02 -4.00 -3.35
CA ASP A 148 4.18 -5.43 -3.19
C ASP A 148 5.29 -5.95 -4.11
N VAL A 149 6.40 -6.37 -3.53
CA VAL A 149 7.58 -6.90 -4.23
C VAL A 149 7.58 -8.43 -4.17
N ARG A 150 7.48 -9.08 -5.33
CA ARG A 150 7.57 -10.55 -5.42
C ARG A 150 9.02 -11.00 -5.34
N LEU A 151 9.38 -11.75 -4.30
CA LEU A 151 10.77 -12.21 -4.08
C LEU A 151 11.10 -13.55 -4.75
N GLY A 152 10.12 -14.19 -5.38
CA GLY A 152 10.22 -15.52 -6.01
C GLY A 152 9.27 -16.54 -5.38
N GLY A 153 8.79 -17.51 -6.18
CA GLY A 153 7.80 -18.48 -5.73
C GLY A 153 6.48 -17.81 -5.31
N GLN A 154 6.08 -18.01 -4.04
CA GLN A 154 4.91 -17.35 -3.43
C GLN A 154 5.29 -16.27 -2.41
N ALA A 155 6.59 -15.94 -2.28
CA ALA A 155 7.05 -14.96 -1.30
C ALA A 155 6.78 -13.52 -1.78
N LEU A 156 6.10 -12.75 -0.93
CA LEU A 156 5.73 -11.36 -1.15
C LEU A 156 6.32 -10.50 -0.03
N TYR A 157 6.92 -9.38 -0.38
CA TYR A 157 7.37 -8.36 0.56
C TYR A 157 6.57 -7.07 0.34
N THR A 158 5.90 -6.59 1.38
CA THR A 158 5.06 -5.39 1.28
C THR A 158 5.74 -4.22 1.98
N ILE A 159 5.94 -3.13 1.23
CA ILE A 159 6.41 -1.85 1.76
C ILE A 159 5.18 -1.01 2.08
N SER A 160 5.06 -0.61 3.35
CA SER A 160 3.91 0.15 3.83
C SER A 160 4.01 1.62 3.44
N ALA A 161 2.89 2.21 3.05
CA ALA A 161 2.82 3.63 2.69
C ALA A 161 2.52 4.52 3.91
N VAL A 162 3.05 5.74 3.91
CA VAL A 162 2.91 6.72 5.00
C VAL A 162 2.29 8.02 4.47
N ARG A 163 1.36 8.58 5.26
CA ARG A 163 0.74 9.87 4.96
C ARG A 163 1.49 11.00 5.67
N LEU A 164 1.88 12.04 4.93
CA LEU A 164 2.72 13.14 5.41
C LEU A 164 2.13 14.55 5.16
N ASP A 165 0.86 14.66 4.74
CA ASP A 165 0.17 15.97 4.72
C ASP A 165 -0.31 16.37 6.12
N PRO A 166 -0.62 17.66 6.37
CA PRO A 166 -1.05 18.18 7.66
C PRO A 166 -2.33 17.57 8.27
N SER A 167 -3.11 16.80 7.52
CA SER A 167 -4.37 16.27 8.04
C SER A 167 -4.19 15.36 9.25
N ALA A 168 -5.27 15.12 9.99
CA ALA A 168 -5.30 14.22 11.16
C ALA A 168 -4.84 12.78 10.89
N LYS A 169 -4.90 12.31 9.63
CA LYS A 169 -4.37 10.98 9.26
C LYS A 169 -2.89 11.03 8.87
N GLY A 170 -2.39 12.20 8.49
CA GLY A 170 -1.00 12.49 8.19
C GLY A 170 -0.29 13.03 9.42
N LEU A 171 0.24 14.25 9.36
CA LEU A 171 1.03 14.84 10.43
C LEU A 171 0.21 15.33 11.62
N ASP A 172 -1.12 15.45 11.48
CA ASP A 172 -2.02 15.95 12.53
C ASP A 172 -1.64 17.36 13.01
N LEU A 173 -1.35 18.23 12.04
CA LEU A 173 -1.02 19.64 12.28
C LEU A 173 -2.27 20.47 12.07
N THR A 174 -2.75 21.09 13.14
CA THR A 174 -3.95 21.92 13.07
C THR A 174 -3.62 23.33 12.54
N PRO A 175 -4.55 23.96 11.80
CA PRO A 175 -4.40 25.38 11.46
C PRO A 175 -4.51 26.22 12.75
N PRO A 176 -3.88 27.40 12.79
CA PRO A 176 -4.04 28.33 13.90
C PRO A 176 -5.49 28.82 13.95
N ARG A 177 -6.14 28.62 15.09
CA ARG A 177 -7.53 29.00 15.39
C ARG A 177 -7.63 30.41 15.92
N GLY A 178 -6.67 30.82 16.75
CA GLY A 178 -6.60 32.12 17.41
C GLY A 178 -5.47 33.01 16.89
N ALA A 179 -4.84 32.65 15.77
CA ALA A 179 -3.69 33.36 15.22
C ALA A 179 -2.54 33.53 16.25
N PHE A 180 -2.33 32.53 17.11
CA PHE A 180 -1.37 32.55 18.21
C PHE A 180 -1.63 33.66 19.23
N GLU A 181 -2.88 34.08 19.43
CA GLU A 181 -3.25 35.02 20.50
C GLU A 181 -2.87 34.47 21.88
N ASP A 182 -3.19 33.19 22.13
CA ASP A 182 -2.95 32.52 23.40
C ASP A 182 -1.67 31.67 23.39
N ASP A 183 -0.91 31.71 24.48
CA ASP A 183 0.28 30.86 24.67
C ASP A 183 -0.07 29.36 24.67
N GLU A 184 -1.30 29.01 25.09
CA GLU A 184 -1.79 27.62 25.05
C GLU A 184 -1.83 27.09 23.62
N GLU A 185 -2.32 27.90 22.66
CA GLU A 185 -2.35 27.51 21.25
C GLU A 185 -0.93 27.27 20.72
N VAL A 186 0.00 28.19 21.01
CA VAL A 186 1.41 28.06 20.58
C VAL A 186 2.04 26.79 21.13
N ASN A 187 1.80 26.48 22.41
CA ASN A 187 2.32 25.26 23.03
C ASN A 187 1.73 24.00 22.41
N VAL A 188 0.42 23.97 22.12
CA VAL A 188 -0.22 22.86 21.41
C VAL A 188 0.40 22.68 20.02
N THR A 189 0.63 23.76 19.28
CA THR A 189 1.27 23.71 17.95
C THR A 189 2.69 23.16 18.03
N LEU A 190 3.50 23.59 19.01
CA LEU A 190 4.84 23.04 19.22
C LEU A 190 4.82 21.53 19.50
N GLU A 191 3.88 21.06 20.33
CA GLU A 191 3.72 19.63 20.59
C GLU A 191 3.24 18.86 19.36
N GLU A 192 2.36 19.45 18.54
CA GLU A 192 1.94 18.88 17.25
C GLU A 192 3.14 18.72 16.30
N LEU A 193 3.99 19.74 16.20
CA LEU A 193 5.19 19.73 15.36
C LEU A 193 6.23 18.70 15.84
N ASP A 194 6.45 18.56 17.14
CA ASP A 194 7.32 17.52 17.70
C ASP A 194 6.81 16.11 17.33
N ARG A 195 5.50 15.87 17.46
CA ARG A 195 4.89 14.59 17.08
C ARG A 195 4.99 14.35 15.57
N ALA A 196 4.84 15.38 14.76
CA ALA A 196 4.99 15.32 13.31
C ALA A 196 6.42 14.95 12.91
N LEU A 197 7.43 15.59 13.52
CA LEU A 197 8.84 15.29 13.28
C LEU A 197 9.17 13.83 13.64
N GLN A 198 8.74 13.37 14.82
CA GLN A 198 8.90 11.97 15.22
C GLN A 198 8.22 10.99 14.26
N LYS A 199 7.09 11.38 13.65
CA LYS A 199 6.41 10.55 12.65
C LYS A 199 7.21 10.48 11.35
N ALA A 200 7.75 11.60 10.87
CA ALA A 200 8.61 11.65 9.69
C ALA A 200 9.86 10.77 9.89
N ASP A 201 10.55 10.91 11.03
CA ASP A 201 11.74 10.11 11.36
C ASP A 201 11.43 8.60 11.42
N ARG A 202 10.32 8.20 12.05
CA ARG A 202 9.91 6.79 12.09
C ARG A 202 9.65 6.23 10.69
N ALA A 203 9.08 7.04 9.79
CA ALA A 203 8.85 6.64 8.41
C ALA A 203 10.17 6.45 7.65
N ALA A 204 11.11 7.40 7.77
CA ALA A 204 12.44 7.30 7.17
C ALA A 204 13.20 6.05 7.66
N VAL A 205 13.18 5.77 8.96
CA VAL A 205 13.79 4.57 9.54
C VAL A 205 13.18 3.28 8.98
N SER A 206 11.85 3.23 8.82
CA SER A 206 11.17 2.08 8.21
C SER A 206 11.64 1.86 6.78
N TYR A 207 11.64 2.91 5.96
CA TYR A 207 12.07 2.82 4.56
C TYR A 207 13.55 2.47 4.41
N CYS A 208 14.42 2.98 5.28
CA CYS A 208 15.83 2.56 5.31
C CYS A 208 15.98 1.08 5.63
N ARG A 209 15.14 0.52 6.52
CA ARG A 209 15.13 -0.92 6.82
C ARG A 209 14.65 -1.72 5.61
N ASP A 210 13.59 -1.27 4.96
CA ASP A 210 13.02 -1.93 3.77
C ASP A 210 14.04 -1.92 2.61
N ALA A 211 14.70 -0.79 2.36
CA ALA A 211 15.76 -0.68 1.36
C ALA A 211 16.94 -1.63 1.64
N ARG A 212 17.43 -1.68 2.89
CA ARG A 212 18.51 -2.62 3.27
C ARG A 212 18.14 -4.07 2.99
N PHE A 213 16.90 -4.47 3.31
CA PHE A 213 16.42 -5.82 3.02
C PHE A 213 16.39 -6.10 1.51
N LEU A 214 15.88 -5.16 0.72
CA LEU A 214 15.78 -5.30 -0.73
C LEU A 214 17.14 -5.30 -1.44
N ILE A 215 18.09 -4.48 -1.00
CA ILE A 215 19.47 -4.48 -1.50
C ILE A 215 20.13 -5.85 -1.24
N ALA A 216 20.06 -6.35 -0.01
CA ALA A 216 20.60 -7.67 0.33
C ALA A 216 19.95 -8.78 -0.50
N ARG A 217 18.66 -8.66 -0.82
CA ARG A 217 17.95 -9.59 -1.70
C ARG A 217 18.45 -9.51 -3.14
N LEU A 218 18.67 -8.30 -3.67
CA LEU A 218 19.17 -8.09 -5.02
C LEU A 218 20.57 -8.71 -5.21
N GLU A 219 21.47 -8.51 -4.23
CA GLU A 219 22.81 -9.10 -4.24
C GLU A 219 22.81 -10.63 -4.22
N LEU A 220 21.81 -11.26 -3.59
CA LEU A 220 21.64 -12.72 -3.61
C LEU A 220 21.22 -13.22 -5.00
N GLU A 221 20.35 -12.48 -5.68
CA GLU A 221 19.93 -12.80 -7.05
C GLU A 221 21.08 -12.60 -8.05
N ASP A 222 21.90 -11.56 -7.85
CA ASP A 222 23.13 -11.28 -8.60
C ASP A 222 24.14 -12.42 -8.49
N ARG A 223 24.38 -12.92 -7.28
CA ARG A 223 25.25 -14.10 -7.08
C ARG A 223 24.67 -15.39 -7.63
N ALA A 224 23.35 -15.55 -7.67
CA ALA A 224 22.71 -16.75 -8.20
C ALA A 224 22.66 -16.80 -9.74
N SER A 225 22.89 -15.65 -10.40
CA SER A 225 22.87 -15.53 -11.87
C SER A 225 24.26 -15.50 -12.51
N ALA A 226 25.32 -15.42 -11.70
CA ALA A 226 26.73 -15.43 -12.12
C ALA A 226 27.32 -16.85 -12.06
#